data_AF-V9EBV6-F1
#
_entry.id   AF-V9EBV6-F1
#
_cell.length_a   1.000
_cell.length_b   1.000
_cell.length_c   1.000
_cell.angle_alpha   90.00
_cell.angle_beta   90.00
_cell.angle_gamma   90.00
#
_symmetry.space_group_name_H-M   'P 1'
#
loop_
_entity.id
_entity.type
_entity.pdbx_description
1 polymer ?
#
loop_
_entity_poly.entity_id
_entity_poly.type
_entity_poly.pdbx_seq_one_letter_code
_entity_poly.pdbx_strand_id
1 'polypeptide(L)'
;MGRNRKGRQCGGYGSKKERFVLLRHWQQEVAKVTRKNAQSRVRVDVLAAWTNARLKDDHIERIKREGALSIASELQKTSAVHEFSSLQERCIYEIARSFDLYSSSCEFTQAFFASFEPWMVSRLAELTTAFKTMSDGNVKLLLLQPTEHLTIGFVRDEKSLAPLFDEVEVDHRMAWQFTSGQLIETEAESWEDLDVEDVDIVQTQEEVRLLSLSLVSCLGLSSRFLTQLTTVHPYLEHLKIVECFDAAAGEQGAALLQQLAKSRALKSLHFSWCCWLTTEILVTFAYQLLEPPVSPLQELHVSDCFDVLGDYVQSVFNELLPQVNVSI
;
A
#
# COMPACT_ATOMS: atom_id res chain seq x y z
N MET A 1 42.75 31.37 65.12
CA MET A 1 42.01 30.43 65.98
C MET A 1 41.41 31.18 67.16
N GLY A 2 40.13 31.56 67.08
CA GLY A 2 39.43 32.28 68.14
C GLY A 2 38.84 31.32 69.16
N ARG A 3 39.14 31.53 70.45
CA ARG A 3 38.53 30.82 71.57
C ARG A 3 37.30 31.59 72.05
N ASN A 4 36.20 30.90 72.30
CA ASN A 4 35.04 31.47 72.99
C ASN A 4 35.07 31.17 74.50
N ARG A 5 34.62 32.14 75.29
CA ARG A 5 34.84 32.31 76.75
C ARG A 5 34.10 31.36 77.70
N LYS A 6 33.58 30.22 77.24
CA LYS A 6 33.00 29.19 78.11
C LYS A 6 33.49 27.83 77.63
N GLY A 7 34.43 27.24 78.38
CA GLY A 7 35.16 26.01 78.03
C GLY A 7 34.29 24.76 77.88
N ARG A 8 33.51 24.67 76.80
CA ARG A 8 33.01 23.42 76.25
C ARG A 8 33.83 23.11 75.00
N GLN A 9 34.57 22.00 75.04
CA GLN A 9 35.12 21.40 73.82
C GLN A 9 33.94 21.11 72.88
N CYS A 10 33.87 21.80 71.75
CA CYS A 10 33.08 21.33 70.63
C CYS A 10 33.67 19.98 70.23
N GLY A 11 32.91 18.89 70.41
CA GLY A 11 33.33 17.52 70.19
C GLY A 11 33.93 17.33 68.80
N GLY A 12 35.25 17.37 68.70
CA GLY A 12 35.99 16.94 67.54
C GLY A 12 36.09 15.42 67.58
N TYR A 13 35.66 14.76 66.49
CA TYR A 13 35.76 13.32 66.29
C TYR A 13 37.07 12.75 66.88
N GLY A 14 36.92 11.89 67.88
CA GLY A 14 37.94 11.54 68.86
C GLY A 14 39.06 10.64 68.32
N SER A 15 38.91 10.06 67.12
CA SER A 15 40.01 9.37 66.46
C SER A 15 39.91 9.37 64.94
N LYS A 16 41.06 9.19 64.24
CA LYS A 16 41.10 8.95 62.78
C LYS A 16 40.17 7.79 62.37
N LYS A 17 40.01 6.79 63.23
CA LYS A 17 39.16 5.61 62.99
C LYS A 17 37.68 5.97 62.89
N GLU A 18 37.19 6.87 63.74
CA GLU A 18 35.79 7.35 63.68
C GLU A 18 35.50 8.13 62.40
N ARG A 19 36.44 8.97 61.95
CA ARG A 19 36.29 9.69 60.67
C ARG A 19 36.27 8.72 59.48
N PHE A 20 37.08 7.67 59.50
CA PHE A 20 37.08 6.64 58.47
C PHE A 20 35.78 5.83 58.44
N VAL A 21 35.21 5.51 59.60
CA VAL A 21 33.93 4.80 59.69
C VAL A 21 32.79 5.67 59.15
N LEU A 22 32.75 6.95 59.51
CA LEU A 22 31.74 7.90 59.01
C LEU A 22 31.87 8.12 57.49
N LEU A 23 33.10 8.20 56.97
CA LEU A 23 33.34 8.32 55.54
C LEU A 23 32.85 7.08 54.78
N ARG A 24 33.13 5.86 55.28
CA ARG A 24 32.60 4.63 54.66
C ARG A 24 31.08 4.57 54.72
N HIS A 25 30.48 4.96 55.84
CA HIS A 25 29.02 4.97 55.97
C HIS A 25 28.38 5.96 55.01
N TRP A 26 28.97 7.16 54.86
CA TRP A 26 28.53 8.15 53.87
C TRP A 26 28.67 7.61 52.44
N GLN A 27 29.79 6.99 52.08
CA GLN A 27 29.98 6.39 50.76
C GLN A 27 28.95 5.28 50.47
N GLN A 28 28.60 4.47 51.46
CA GLN A 28 27.57 3.44 51.33
C GLN A 28 26.17 4.03 51.13
N GLU A 29 25.82 5.10 51.86
CA GLU A 29 24.53 5.77 51.68
C GLU A 29 24.45 6.52 50.35
N VAL A 30 25.51 7.18 49.92
CA VAL A 30 25.58 7.78 48.58
C VAL A 30 25.39 6.70 47.52
N ALA A 31 26.09 5.57 47.60
CA ALA A 31 25.93 4.48 46.64
C ALA A 31 24.49 3.92 46.61
N LYS A 32 23.82 3.79 47.77
CA LYS A 32 22.41 3.36 47.82
C LYS A 32 21.48 4.36 47.15
N VAL A 33 21.66 5.67 47.38
CA VAL A 33 20.85 6.73 46.77
C VAL A 33 21.08 6.77 45.26
N THR A 34 22.33 6.69 44.80
CA THR A 34 22.65 6.65 43.37
C THR A 34 22.01 5.44 42.67
N ARG A 35 22.01 4.26 43.32
CA ARG A 35 21.39 3.04 42.77
C ARG A 35 19.87 3.13 42.71
N LYS A 36 19.21 3.71 43.73
CA LYS A 36 17.76 4.01 43.71
C LYS A 36 17.39 5.04 42.64
N ASN A 37 18.21 6.07 42.46
CA ASN A 37 18.01 7.09 41.43
C ASN A 37 18.20 6.52 40.01
N ALA A 38 19.18 5.64 39.82
CA ALA A 38 19.35 4.92 38.56
C ALA A 38 18.16 3.99 38.27
N GLN A 39 17.69 3.22 39.26
CA GLN A 39 16.52 2.34 39.09
C GLN A 39 15.22 3.11 38.82
N SER A 40 15.02 4.26 39.45
CA SER A 40 13.85 5.11 39.18
C SER A 40 13.91 5.76 37.80
N ARG A 41 15.09 6.22 37.35
CA ARG A 41 15.27 6.70 35.97
C ARG A 41 14.99 5.61 34.93
N VAL A 42 15.57 4.42 35.10
CA VAL A 42 15.29 3.28 34.21
C VAL A 42 13.80 2.94 34.19
N ARG A 43 13.10 2.98 35.34
CA ARG A 43 11.64 2.79 35.37
C ARG A 43 10.87 3.89 34.61
N VAL A 44 11.29 5.14 34.73
CA VAL A 44 10.67 6.27 34.01
C VAL A 44 10.92 6.14 32.51
N ASP A 45 12.13 5.78 32.09
CA ASP A 45 12.48 5.58 30.68
C ASP A 45 11.71 4.40 30.07
N VAL A 46 11.54 3.29 30.81
CA VAL A 46 10.72 2.15 30.38
C VAL A 46 9.23 2.52 30.29
N LEU A 47 8.71 3.27 31.26
CA LEU A 47 7.33 3.76 31.21
C LEU A 47 7.13 4.70 30.02
N ALA A 48 8.05 5.65 29.79
CA ALA A 48 7.99 6.56 28.65
C ALA A 48 8.06 5.78 27.31
N ALA A 49 8.97 4.81 27.19
CA ALA A 49 9.07 3.96 26.01
C ALA A 49 7.79 3.14 25.77
N TRP A 50 7.20 2.57 26.83
CA TRP A 50 5.96 1.80 26.74
C TRP A 50 4.75 2.67 26.38
N THR A 51 4.67 3.87 26.94
CA THR A 51 3.60 4.83 26.62
C THR A 51 3.72 5.33 25.18
N ASN A 52 4.95 5.60 24.73
CA ASN A 52 5.21 5.97 23.33
C ASN A 52 4.89 4.82 22.36
N ALA A 53 5.24 3.58 22.71
CA ALA A 53 4.86 2.41 21.91
C ALA A 53 3.34 2.26 21.82
N ARG A 54 2.62 2.43 22.93
CA ARG A 54 1.16 2.36 22.96
C ARG A 54 0.48 3.49 22.20
N LEU A 55 1.01 4.71 22.28
CA LEU A 55 0.52 5.84 21.49
C LEU A 55 0.78 5.63 19.99
N LYS A 56 1.90 5.00 19.62
CA LYS A 56 2.16 4.56 18.25
C LYS A 56 1.13 3.51 17.80
N ASP A 57 0.85 2.49 18.62
CA ASP A 57 -0.15 1.46 18.31
C ASP A 57 -1.56 2.05 18.14
N ASP A 58 -1.99 2.93 19.05
CA ASP A 58 -3.30 3.59 18.98
C ASP A 58 -3.41 4.53 17.76
N HIS A 59 -2.30 5.15 17.36
CA HIS A 59 -2.23 5.99 16.16
C HIS A 59 -2.26 5.15 14.87
N ILE A 60 -1.53 4.03 14.83
CA ILE A 60 -1.57 3.06 13.73
C ILE A 60 -2.99 2.49 13.56
N GLU A 61 -3.66 2.13 14.65
CA GLU A 61 -5.04 1.63 14.60
C GLU A 61 -6.05 2.70 14.17
N ARG A 62 -5.81 3.96 14.52
CA ARG A 62 -6.62 5.09 14.03
C ARG A 62 -6.41 5.31 12.54
N ILE A 63 -5.15 5.28 12.07
CA ILE A 63 -4.77 5.39 10.66
C ILE A 63 -5.33 4.23 9.83
N LYS A 64 -5.33 2.98 10.33
CA LYS A 64 -5.98 1.85 9.61
C LYS A 64 -7.49 2.04 9.46
N ARG A 65 -8.15 2.64 10.46
CA ARG A 65 -9.60 2.91 10.38
C ARG A 65 -9.94 4.13 9.52
N GLU A 66 -9.10 5.16 9.58
CA GLU A 66 -9.25 6.38 8.78
C GLU A 66 -8.79 6.15 7.34
N GLY A 67 -7.76 5.33 7.10
CA GLY A 67 -7.18 4.96 5.81
C GLY A 67 -8.19 4.33 4.88
N ALA A 68 -8.79 3.18 5.23
CA ALA A 68 -9.78 2.53 4.36
C ALA A 68 -10.99 3.42 3.99
N LEU A 69 -11.41 4.34 4.85
CA LEU A 69 -12.51 5.29 4.57
C LEU A 69 -12.03 6.52 3.78
N SER A 70 -10.82 7.03 4.07
CA SER A 70 -10.20 8.16 3.38
C SER A 70 -9.76 7.78 1.97
N ILE A 71 -9.14 6.62 1.78
CA ILE A 71 -8.73 6.07 0.48
C ILE A 71 -9.93 5.95 -0.45
N ALA A 72 -11.04 5.38 0.02
CA ALA A 72 -12.25 5.27 -0.81
C ALA A 72 -12.90 6.63 -1.08
N SER A 73 -12.85 7.56 -0.12
CA SER A 73 -13.33 8.94 -0.31
C SER A 73 -12.47 9.72 -1.30
N GLU A 74 -11.14 9.56 -1.27
CA GLU A 74 -10.22 10.17 -2.23
C GLU A 74 -10.34 9.54 -3.61
N LEU A 75 -10.43 8.21 -3.70
CA LEU A 75 -10.73 7.53 -4.96
C LEU A 75 -12.08 7.97 -5.52
N GLN A 76 -13.13 8.06 -4.70
CA GLN A 76 -14.42 8.61 -5.15
C GLN A 76 -14.29 10.05 -5.62
N LYS A 77 -13.50 10.90 -4.95
CA LYS A 77 -13.29 12.29 -5.38
C LYS A 77 -12.53 12.38 -6.69
N THR A 78 -11.55 11.52 -6.95
CA THR A 78 -10.80 11.50 -8.21
C THR A 78 -11.62 10.86 -9.34
N SER A 79 -12.41 9.83 -9.04
CA SER A 79 -13.21 9.10 -10.03
C SER A 79 -14.54 9.80 -10.37
N ALA A 80 -15.05 10.67 -9.48
CA ALA A 80 -16.26 11.48 -9.69
C ALA A 80 -16.03 12.76 -10.51
N VAL A 81 -14.80 13.04 -10.95
CA VAL A 81 -14.52 14.19 -11.82
C VAL A 81 -14.82 13.79 -13.27
N HIS A 82 -16.08 13.96 -13.68
CA HIS A 82 -16.51 14.67 -14.90
C HIS A 82 -18.02 14.43 -15.14
N GLU A 83 -18.68 15.40 -15.79
CA GLU A 83 -19.92 15.14 -16.53
C GLU A 83 -19.68 13.89 -17.38
N PHE A 84 -20.52 12.86 -17.22
CA PHE A 84 -20.35 11.61 -17.95
C PHE A 84 -20.17 11.89 -19.44
N SER A 85 -19.04 11.46 -19.99
CA SER A 85 -18.66 11.77 -21.36
C SER A 85 -19.53 11.04 -22.39
N SER A 86 -20.13 9.91 -22.01
CA SER A 86 -20.99 9.11 -22.89
C SER A 86 -22.06 8.33 -22.11
N LEU A 87 -23.07 7.83 -22.83
CA LEU A 87 -24.07 6.91 -22.27
C LEU A 87 -23.42 5.61 -21.76
N GLN A 88 -22.39 5.11 -22.45
CA GLN A 88 -21.63 3.92 -22.01
C GLN A 88 -20.95 4.17 -20.65
N GLU A 89 -20.37 5.35 -20.44
CA GLU A 89 -19.77 5.71 -19.15
C GLU A 89 -20.82 5.79 -18.02
N ARG A 90 -22.03 6.33 -18.31
CA ARG A 90 -23.15 6.30 -17.35
C ARG A 90 -23.57 4.88 -16.98
N CYS A 91 -23.60 3.97 -17.97
CA CYS A 91 -23.94 2.57 -17.74
C CYS A 91 -22.91 1.88 -16.84
N ILE A 92 -21.63 2.05 -17.15
CA ILE A 92 -20.53 1.50 -16.34
C ILE A 92 -20.61 2.04 -14.91
N TYR A 93 -20.90 3.32 -14.75
CA TYR A 93 -21.06 3.94 -13.44
C TYR A 93 -22.19 3.32 -12.61
N GLU A 94 -23.38 3.14 -13.19
CA GLU A 94 -24.50 2.51 -12.49
C GLU A 94 -24.24 1.02 -12.20
N ILE A 95 -23.62 0.28 -13.14
CA ILE A 95 -23.19 -1.11 -12.92
C ILE A 95 -22.19 -1.18 -11.76
N ALA A 96 -21.23 -0.24 -11.71
CA ALA A 96 -20.23 -0.19 -10.65
C ALA A 96 -20.86 0.03 -9.26
N ARG A 97 -21.90 0.87 -9.17
CA ARG A 97 -22.61 1.18 -7.92
C ARG A 97 -23.38 -0.01 -7.35
N SER A 98 -23.82 -0.94 -8.19
CA SER A 98 -24.51 -2.16 -7.79
C SER A 98 -23.68 -3.41 -8.03
N PHE A 99 -22.35 -3.29 -8.11
CA PHE A 99 -21.50 -4.39 -8.55
C PHE A 99 -21.49 -5.59 -7.58
N ASP A 100 -21.77 -5.33 -6.31
CA ASP A 100 -21.93 -6.30 -5.23
C ASP A 100 -23.13 -7.25 -5.44
N LEU A 101 -24.08 -6.88 -6.31
CA LEU A 101 -25.23 -7.71 -6.65
C LEU A 101 -24.92 -8.77 -7.73
N TYR A 102 -23.80 -8.64 -8.45
CA TYR A 102 -23.43 -9.60 -9.48
C TYR A 102 -22.57 -10.73 -8.91
N SER A 103 -22.98 -11.98 -9.15
CA SER A 103 -22.21 -13.14 -8.74
C SER A 103 -21.39 -13.70 -9.90
N SER A 104 -20.12 -14.01 -9.65
CA SER A 104 -19.26 -14.71 -10.61
C SER A 104 -19.62 -16.18 -10.80
N SER A 105 -20.66 -16.70 -10.12
CA SER A 105 -21.14 -18.09 -10.29
C SER A 105 -22.19 -18.23 -11.39
N CYS A 106 -22.76 -17.13 -11.87
CA CYS A 106 -23.79 -17.14 -12.90
C CYS A 106 -23.19 -17.01 -14.29
N GLU A 107 -23.45 -17.99 -15.17
CA GLU A 107 -22.96 -18.00 -16.56
C GLU A 107 -23.48 -16.80 -17.36
N PHE A 108 -24.74 -16.40 -17.18
CA PHE A 108 -25.30 -15.24 -17.86
C PHE A 108 -24.55 -13.96 -17.49
N THR A 109 -24.26 -13.77 -16.19
CA THR A 109 -23.49 -12.63 -15.70
C THR A 109 -22.07 -12.66 -16.29
N GLN A 110 -21.40 -13.81 -16.31
CA GLN A 110 -20.08 -13.94 -16.93
C GLN A 110 -20.12 -13.57 -18.42
N ALA A 111 -21.10 -14.07 -19.17
CA ALA A 111 -21.25 -13.77 -20.59
C ALA A 111 -21.52 -12.27 -20.83
N PHE A 112 -22.32 -11.64 -19.98
CA PHE A 112 -22.56 -10.19 -20.03
C PHE A 112 -21.26 -9.39 -19.85
N PHE A 113 -20.48 -9.68 -18.80
CA PHE A 113 -19.19 -9.01 -18.58
C PHE A 113 -18.12 -9.40 -19.62
N ALA A 114 -18.26 -10.56 -20.28
CA ALA A 114 -17.39 -10.97 -21.38
C ALA A 114 -17.57 -10.13 -22.66
N SER A 115 -18.66 -9.38 -22.76
CA SER A 115 -18.84 -8.41 -23.85
C SER A 115 -18.10 -7.10 -23.61
N PHE A 116 -17.48 -6.88 -22.44
CA PHE A 116 -16.91 -5.57 -22.11
C PHE A 116 -15.58 -5.36 -22.81
N GLU A 117 -15.40 -4.16 -23.37
CA GLU A 117 -14.13 -3.76 -23.95
C GLU A 117 -13.08 -3.50 -22.84
N PRO A 118 -11.77 -3.60 -23.14
CA PRO A 118 -10.71 -3.42 -22.14
C PRO A 118 -10.80 -2.12 -21.33
N TRP A 119 -11.20 -1.02 -21.98
CA TRP A 119 -11.38 0.27 -21.30
C TRP A 119 -12.57 0.25 -20.34
N MET A 120 -13.66 -0.46 -20.69
CA MET A 120 -14.85 -0.60 -19.84
C MET A 120 -14.50 -1.39 -18.59
N VAL A 121 -13.71 -2.46 -18.74
CA VAL A 121 -13.20 -3.28 -17.63
C VAL A 121 -12.31 -2.46 -16.71
N SER A 122 -11.37 -1.69 -17.28
CA SER A 122 -10.49 -0.79 -16.54
C SER A 122 -11.29 0.21 -15.71
N ARG A 123 -12.27 0.86 -16.34
CA ARG A 123 -13.10 1.89 -15.71
C ARG A 123 -14.03 1.29 -14.65
N LEU A 124 -14.63 0.14 -14.92
CA LEU A 124 -15.45 -0.58 -13.97
C LEU A 124 -14.63 -1.00 -12.74
N ALA A 125 -13.42 -1.50 -12.93
CA ALA A 125 -12.53 -1.93 -11.85
C ALA A 125 -12.14 -0.76 -10.92
N GLU A 126 -11.88 0.42 -11.49
CA GLU A 126 -11.65 1.65 -10.74
C GLU A 126 -12.89 2.06 -9.92
N LEU A 127 -14.06 2.16 -10.58
CA LEU A 127 -15.28 2.63 -9.95
C LEU A 127 -15.81 1.66 -8.88
N THR A 128 -15.73 0.36 -9.11
CA THR A 128 -16.13 -0.66 -8.12
C THR A 128 -15.23 -0.67 -6.90
N THR A 129 -13.95 -0.36 -7.09
CA THR A 129 -13.02 -0.08 -5.98
C THR A 129 -13.45 1.19 -5.25
N ALA A 130 -13.69 2.30 -5.96
CA ALA A 130 -14.12 3.57 -5.34
C ALA A 130 -15.44 3.42 -4.56
N PHE A 131 -16.42 2.68 -5.09
CA PHE A 131 -17.71 2.43 -4.43
C PHE A 131 -17.67 1.33 -3.37
N LYS A 132 -16.56 0.59 -3.23
CA LYS A 132 -16.44 -0.56 -2.33
C LYS A 132 -17.46 -1.66 -2.61
N THR A 133 -17.79 -1.86 -3.89
CA THR A 133 -18.72 -2.88 -4.35
C THR A 133 -18.00 -4.13 -4.87
N MET A 134 -16.67 -4.07 -5.01
CA MET A 134 -15.83 -5.23 -5.28
C MET A 134 -15.65 -6.11 -4.03
N SER A 135 -15.65 -7.43 -4.21
CA SER A 135 -15.49 -8.44 -3.17
C SER A 135 -14.91 -9.75 -3.71
N ASP A 136 -14.56 -10.66 -2.81
CA ASP A 136 -14.05 -12.00 -3.14
C ASP A 136 -14.99 -12.80 -4.07
N GLY A 137 -16.30 -12.53 -4.03
CA GLY A 137 -17.32 -13.28 -4.77
C GLY A 137 -17.65 -12.72 -6.17
N ASN A 138 -17.15 -11.54 -6.52
CA ASN A 138 -17.42 -10.89 -7.81
C ASN A 138 -16.17 -10.43 -8.55
N VAL A 139 -15.01 -10.30 -7.89
CA VAL A 139 -13.75 -9.87 -8.52
C VAL A 139 -13.38 -10.69 -9.76
N LYS A 140 -13.73 -11.99 -9.76
CA LYS A 140 -13.52 -12.88 -10.91
C LYS A 140 -14.15 -12.33 -12.21
N LEU A 141 -15.27 -11.62 -12.13
CA LEU A 141 -15.92 -11.04 -13.32
C LEU A 141 -15.00 -10.04 -14.04
N LEU A 142 -14.15 -9.33 -13.30
CA LEU A 142 -13.17 -8.40 -13.86
C LEU A 142 -11.90 -9.11 -14.33
N LEU A 143 -11.43 -10.10 -13.56
CA LEU A 143 -10.19 -10.81 -13.84
C LEU A 143 -10.26 -11.73 -15.06
N LEU A 144 -11.46 -12.17 -15.43
CA LEU A 144 -11.66 -12.98 -16.63
C LEU A 144 -11.48 -12.19 -17.92
N GLN A 145 -11.52 -10.85 -17.86
CA GLN A 145 -11.47 -10.01 -19.04
C GLN A 145 -10.07 -9.43 -19.23
N PRO A 146 -9.55 -9.45 -20.47
CA PRO A 146 -8.23 -8.89 -20.73
C PRO A 146 -8.28 -7.36 -20.63
N THR A 147 -7.31 -6.80 -19.90
CA THR A 147 -7.17 -5.34 -19.77
C THR A 147 -5.70 -4.95 -19.61
N GLU A 148 -5.35 -3.77 -20.11
CA GLU A 148 -4.03 -3.17 -19.91
C GLU A 148 -3.89 -2.55 -18.52
N HIS A 149 -5.01 -2.07 -17.96
CA HIS A 149 -5.06 -1.38 -16.68
C HIS A 149 -6.09 -2.05 -15.78
N LEU A 150 -5.66 -2.49 -14.59
CA LEU A 150 -6.54 -3.15 -13.65
C LEU A 150 -6.39 -2.58 -12.25
N THR A 151 -7.51 -2.25 -11.63
CA THR A 151 -7.58 -1.86 -10.22
C THR A 151 -8.35 -2.91 -9.44
N ILE A 152 -7.74 -3.51 -8.43
CA ILE A 152 -8.35 -4.52 -7.58
C ILE A 152 -8.43 -3.97 -6.17
N GLY A 153 -9.65 -3.93 -5.63
CA GLY A 153 -9.97 -3.35 -4.34
C GLY A 153 -10.62 -4.34 -3.37
N PHE A 154 -10.26 -4.24 -2.08
CA PHE A 154 -11.00 -4.84 -0.96
C PHE A 154 -11.14 -6.38 -0.97
N VAL A 155 -10.33 -7.07 -1.76
CA VAL A 155 -10.25 -8.54 -1.79
C VAL A 155 -9.51 -9.03 -0.54
N ARG A 156 -10.05 -10.05 0.10
CA ARG A 156 -9.53 -10.62 1.35
C ARG A 156 -9.06 -12.07 1.21
N ASP A 157 -9.56 -12.79 0.21
CA ASP A 157 -9.08 -14.12 -0.13
C ASP A 157 -8.23 -14.09 -1.39
N GLU A 158 -6.91 -14.34 -1.24
CA GLU A 158 -5.97 -14.46 -2.35
C GLU A 158 -6.45 -15.45 -3.42
N LYS A 159 -7.18 -16.51 -3.03
CA LYS A 159 -7.67 -17.51 -4.00
C LYS A 159 -8.65 -16.93 -5.00
N SER A 160 -9.38 -15.88 -4.64
CA SER A 160 -10.27 -15.19 -5.58
C SER A 160 -9.50 -14.45 -6.69
N LEU A 161 -8.20 -14.22 -6.49
CA LEU A 161 -7.31 -13.61 -7.48
C LEU A 161 -6.62 -14.64 -8.39
N ALA A 162 -6.86 -15.94 -8.20
CA ALA A 162 -6.28 -16.98 -9.05
C ALA A 162 -6.44 -16.73 -10.56
N PRO A 163 -7.59 -16.22 -11.07
CA PRO A 163 -7.76 -15.95 -12.50
C PRO A 163 -6.79 -14.91 -13.07
N LEU A 164 -6.15 -14.08 -12.23
CA LEU A 164 -5.09 -13.16 -12.65
C LEU A 164 -3.87 -13.90 -13.22
N PHE A 165 -3.70 -15.18 -12.87
CA PHE A 165 -2.55 -16.00 -13.25
C PHE A 165 -2.90 -17.12 -14.22
N ASP A 166 -4.19 -17.31 -14.54
CA ASP A 166 -4.63 -18.32 -15.47
C ASP A 166 -4.31 -17.84 -16.90
N GLU A 167 -3.61 -18.66 -17.69
CA GLU A 167 -3.45 -18.42 -19.12
C GLU A 167 -4.82 -18.65 -19.79
N VAL A 168 -5.53 -17.57 -20.09
CA VAL A 168 -6.81 -17.67 -20.82
C VAL A 168 -6.52 -18.01 -22.28
N GLU A 169 -7.11 -19.09 -22.79
CA GLU A 169 -7.11 -19.41 -24.21
C GLU A 169 -7.71 -18.23 -25.00
N VAL A 170 -6.97 -17.79 -26.03
CA VAL A 170 -7.22 -16.57 -26.82
C VAL A 170 -8.54 -16.58 -27.62
N ASP A 171 -9.31 -17.67 -27.54
CA ASP A 171 -10.34 -18.02 -28.53
C ASP A 171 -11.68 -17.27 -28.45
N HIS A 172 -11.88 -16.39 -27.45
CA HIS A 172 -13.19 -15.76 -27.20
C HIS A 172 -13.16 -14.25 -26.97
N ARG A 173 -12.24 -13.53 -27.64
CA ARG A 173 -12.25 -12.05 -27.62
C ARG A 173 -13.47 -11.55 -28.38
N MET A 174 -14.27 -10.66 -27.79
CA MET A 174 -15.46 -10.06 -28.39
C MET A 174 -15.34 -8.54 -28.25
N ALA A 175 -15.53 -7.80 -29.33
CA ALA A 175 -15.55 -6.34 -29.34
C ALA A 175 -16.79 -5.83 -30.07
N TRP A 176 -17.25 -4.65 -29.70
CA TRP A 176 -18.41 -4.02 -30.32
C TRP A 176 -17.98 -3.39 -31.64
N GLN A 177 -18.63 -3.78 -32.74
CA GLN A 177 -18.40 -3.21 -34.06
C GLN A 177 -19.71 -2.66 -34.61
N PHE A 178 -19.74 -1.38 -34.95
CA PHE A 178 -20.87 -0.79 -35.66
C PHE A 178 -20.85 -1.24 -37.12
N THR A 179 -22.00 -1.68 -37.64
CA THR A 179 -22.16 -2.24 -39.00
C THR A 179 -21.83 -1.24 -40.10
N SER A 180 -22.03 0.06 -39.85
CA SER A 180 -21.63 1.12 -40.76
C SER A 180 -20.15 1.49 -40.51
N GLY A 181 -19.26 1.14 -41.44
CA GLY A 181 -17.85 1.58 -41.44
C GLY A 181 -17.62 3.11 -41.58
N GLN A 182 -18.61 3.93 -41.24
CA GLN A 182 -18.49 5.36 -41.02
C GLN A 182 -18.44 5.61 -39.52
N LEU A 183 -17.24 5.98 -39.05
CA LEU A 183 -17.03 6.73 -37.83
C LEU A 183 -17.79 8.06 -37.96
N ILE A 184 -19.10 8.04 -37.70
CA ILE A 184 -19.74 9.20 -37.11
C ILE A 184 -19.81 8.81 -35.64
N GLU A 185 -18.97 9.45 -34.83
CA GLU A 185 -19.15 9.58 -33.38
C GLU A 185 -20.50 10.29 -33.15
N THR A 186 -21.60 9.60 -33.43
CA THR A 186 -22.89 9.98 -32.87
C THR A 186 -22.83 9.44 -31.46
N GLU A 187 -22.30 10.27 -30.56
CA GLU A 187 -22.43 10.09 -29.12
C GLU A 187 -23.93 9.95 -28.83
N ALA A 188 -24.42 8.72 -28.74
CA ALA A 188 -25.82 8.47 -28.42
C ALA A 188 -26.06 9.01 -26.99
N GLU A 189 -26.73 10.15 -26.89
CA GLU A 189 -27.01 10.80 -25.60
C GLU A 189 -28.20 10.13 -24.87
N SER A 190 -29.02 9.36 -25.59
CA SER A 190 -30.22 8.68 -25.09
C SER A 190 -30.33 7.24 -25.60
N TRP A 191 -30.99 6.38 -24.80
CA TRP A 191 -31.35 5.01 -25.17
C TRP A 191 -32.30 4.92 -26.37
N GLU A 192 -33.03 6.00 -26.65
CA GLU A 192 -33.97 6.10 -27.77
C GLU A 192 -33.25 6.32 -29.11
N ASP A 193 -31.96 6.67 -29.08
CA ASP A 193 -31.14 6.98 -30.28
C ASP A 193 -30.26 5.79 -30.72
N LEU A 194 -30.26 4.68 -29.97
CA LEU A 194 -29.48 3.48 -30.28
C LEU A 194 -30.29 2.52 -31.15
N ASP A 195 -29.99 2.46 -32.45
CA ASP A 195 -30.49 1.40 -33.33
C ASP A 195 -29.76 0.08 -33.00
N VAL A 196 -30.47 -0.83 -32.32
CA VAL A 196 -29.96 -2.15 -31.88
C VAL A 196 -29.53 -3.03 -33.06
N GLU A 197 -30.03 -2.74 -34.27
CA GLU A 197 -29.68 -3.45 -35.50
C GLU A 197 -28.29 -3.05 -36.07
N ASP A 198 -27.68 -1.97 -35.57
CA ASP A 198 -26.39 -1.45 -36.08
C ASP A 198 -25.18 -1.86 -35.24
N VAL A 199 -25.37 -2.70 -34.24
CA VAL A 199 -24.35 -3.05 -33.24
C VAL A 199 -24.07 -4.56 -33.29
N ASP A 200 -22.96 -4.93 -33.93
CA ASP A 200 -22.47 -6.31 -33.98
C ASP A 200 -21.40 -6.56 -32.90
N ILE A 201 -21.32 -7.78 -32.38
CA ILE A 201 -20.24 -8.22 -31.50
C ILE A 201 -19.31 -9.15 -32.28
N VAL A 202 -18.09 -8.68 -32.57
CA VAL A 202 -17.14 -9.34 -33.49
C VAL A 202 -15.89 -9.79 -32.74
N GLN A 203 -15.29 -10.90 -33.17
CA GLN A 203 -14.07 -11.39 -32.53
C GLN A 203 -12.82 -10.60 -32.96
N THR A 204 -12.05 -10.11 -31.98
CA THR A 204 -10.80 -9.34 -32.23
C THR A 204 -9.55 -10.16 -31.91
N GLN A 205 -8.47 -9.95 -32.68
CA GLN A 205 -7.22 -10.71 -32.54
C GLN A 205 -6.12 -9.99 -31.72
N GLU A 206 -6.39 -8.83 -31.14
CA GLU A 206 -5.36 -8.03 -30.45
C GLU A 206 -5.00 -8.58 -29.06
N GLU A 207 -3.71 -8.89 -28.86
CA GLU A 207 -3.18 -9.41 -27.61
C GLU A 207 -3.04 -8.31 -26.57
N VAL A 208 -4.10 -8.10 -25.80
CA VAL A 208 -4.12 -7.18 -24.66
C VAL A 208 -3.34 -7.80 -23.50
N ARG A 209 -2.33 -7.07 -22.99
CA ARG A 209 -1.47 -7.50 -21.88
C ARG A 209 -1.56 -6.51 -20.74
N LEU A 210 -1.47 -7.00 -19.50
CA LEU A 210 -1.50 -6.14 -18.32
C LEU A 210 -0.22 -5.30 -18.21
N LEU A 211 -0.37 -3.98 -18.28
CA LEU A 211 0.71 -2.99 -18.16
C LEU A 211 0.68 -2.28 -16.81
N SER A 212 -0.50 -2.11 -16.21
CA SER A 212 -0.69 -1.39 -14.96
C SER A 212 -1.60 -2.13 -14.00
N LEU A 213 -1.13 -2.33 -12.77
CA LEU A 213 -1.91 -2.95 -11.69
C LEU A 213 -1.96 -2.03 -10.47
N SER A 214 -3.16 -1.79 -9.95
CA SER A 214 -3.38 -1.10 -8.68
C SER A 214 -4.07 -2.05 -7.70
N LEU A 215 -3.43 -2.33 -6.56
CA LEU A 215 -3.99 -3.11 -5.47
C LEU A 215 -4.37 -2.16 -4.33
N VAL A 216 -5.62 -2.19 -3.90
CA VAL A 216 -6.18 -1.25 -2.92
C VAL A 216 -6.85 -2.02 -1.78
N SER A 217 -6.32 -1.87 -0.57
CA SER A 217 -6.84 -2.52 0.65
C SER A 217 -7.04 -4.03 0.48
N CYS A 218 -6.18 -4.68 -0.30
CA CYS A 218 -6.17 -6.13 -0.49
C CYS A 218 -5.45 -6.79 0.69
N LEU A 219 -6.19 -7.58 1.47
CA LEU A 219 -5.68 -8.24 2.68
C LEU A 219 -5.36 -9.71 2.38
N GLY A 220 -4.42 -10.28 3.13
CA GLY A 220 -4.08 -11.71 3.01
C GLY A 220 -3.21 -12.10 1.81
N LEU A 221 -2.62 -11.13 1.09
CA LEU A 221 -1.70 -11.40 -0.02
C LEU A 221 -0.38 -12.04 0.48
N SER A 222 -0.03 -13.18 -0.08
CA SER A 222 1.18 -13.94 0.23
C SER A 222 2.39 -13.50 -0.61
N SER A 223 3.59 -13.89 -0.17
CA SER A 223 4.80 -13.71 -0.97
C SER A 223 4.78 -14.52 -2.29
N ARG A 224 3.95 -15.58 -2.37
CA ARG A 224 3.81 -16.41 -3.57
C ARG A 224 3.03 -15.69 -4.65
N PHE A 225 1.92 -15.06 -4.29
CA PHE A 225 1.11 -14.21 -5.19
C PHE A 225 2.00 -13.22 -5.94
N LEU A 226 2.90 -12.55 -5.23
CA LEU A 226 3.77 -11.52 -5.78
C LEU A 226 4.86 -12.09 -6.69
N THR A 227 5.42 -13.24 -6.32
CA THR A 227 6.39 -13.95 -7.18
C THR A 227 5.71 -14.41 -8.48
N GLN A 228 4.46 -14.88 -8.39
CA GLN A 228 3.66 -15.28 -9.54
C GLN A 228 3.34 -14.07 -10.43
N LEU A 229 2.98 -12.93 -9.83
CA LEU A 229 2.70 -11.69 -10.57
C LEU A 229 3.84 -11.29 -11.50
N THR A 230 5.07 -11.21 -10.99
CA THR A 230 6.23 -10.84 -11.81
C THR A 230 6.61 -11.89 -12.84
N THR A 231 6.21 -13.15 -12.63
CA THR A 231 6.51 -14.26 -13.54
C THR A 231 5.51 -14.34 -14.69
N VAL A 232 4.22 -14.21 -14.38
CA VAL A 232 3.11 -14.31 -15.36
C VAL A 232 2.96 -13.00 -16.14
N HIS A 233 3.21 -11.86 -15.50
CA HIS A 233 3.08 -10.52 -16.12
C HIS A 233 4.45 -9.83 -16.25
N PRO A 234 5.36 -10.34 -17.11
CA PRO A 234 6.72 -9.79 -17.25
C PRO A 234 6.77 -8.39 -17.88
N TYR A 235 5.68 -7.93 -18.48
CA TYR A 235 5.54 -6.62 -19.13
C TYR A 235 4.89 -5.57 -18.22
N LEU A 236 4.64 -5.88 -16.95
CA LEU A 236 4.04 -4.94 -16.01
C LEU A 236 4.96 -3.72 -15.82
N GLU A 237 4.47 -2.54 -16.23
CA GLU A 237 5.20 -1.27 -16.18
C GLU A 237 4.88 -0.46 -14.93
N HIS A 238 3.63 -0.54 -14.45
CA HIS A 238 3.14 0.29 -13.35
C HIS A 238 2.52 -0.57 -12.26
N LEU A 239 2.99 -0.41 -11.02
CA LEU A 239 2.42 -1.09 -9.87
C LEU A 239 2.13 -0.09 -8.74
N LYS A 240 0.86 -0.04 -8.34
CA LYS A 240 0.37 0.77 -7.22
C LYS A 240 -0.16 -0.14 -6.12
N ILE A 241 0.29 0.09 -4.89
CA ILE A 241 -0.07 -0.68 -3.71
C ILE A 241 -0.52 0.30 -2.63
N VAL A 242 -1.80 0.23 -2.28
CA VAL A 242 -2.44 1.11 -1.31
C VAL A 242 -3.02 0.28 -0.19
N GLU A 243 -2.54 0.47 1.05
CA GLU A 243 -3.06 -0.22 2.25
C GLU A 243 -3.13 -1.76 2.11
N CYS A 244 -2.23 -2.35 1.34
CA CYS A 244 -2.14 -3.81 1.23
C CYS A 244 -1.18 -4.36 2.29
N PHE A 245 -1.37 -5.64 2.62
CA PHE A 245 -0.61 -6.41 3.60
C PHE A 245 -0.85 -6.01 5.07
N ASP A 246 -1.01 -7.01 5.94
CA ASP A 246 -1.16 -6.79 7.38
C ASP A 246 0.13 -6.25 8.00
N ALA A 247 0.04 -5.53 9.12
CA ALA A 247 1.20 -4.96 9.83
C ALA A 247 2.28 -6.00 10.26
N ALA A 248 1.93 -7.29 10.30
CA ALA A 248 2.88 -8.38 10.56
C ALA A 248 3.71 -8.81 9.32
N ALA A 249 3.50 -8.15 8.17
CA ALA A 249 4.00 -8.55 6.86
C ALA A 249 5.29 -7.86 6.41
N GLY A 250 6.06 -7.23 7.31
CA GLY A 250 7.31 -6.53 6.94
C GLY A 250 8.27 -7.39 6.10
N GLU A 251 8.41 -8.67 6.43
CA GLU A 251 9.23 -9.61 5.65
C GLU A 251 8.65 -9.90 4.27
N GLN A 252 7.33 -9.96 4.14
CA GLN A 252 6.65 -10.21 2.86
C GLN A 252 6.71 -8.97 1.95
N GLY A 253 6.58 -7.77 2.52
CA GLY A 253 6.77 -6.51 1.81
C GLY A 253 8.23 -6.27 1.37
N ALA A 254 9.21 -6.68 2.20
CA ALA A 254 10.62 -6.65 1.78
C ALA A 254 10.90 -7.68 0.67
N ALA A 255 10.34 -8.89 0.78
CA ALA A 255 10.46 -9.91 -0.27
C ALA A 255 9.81 -9.44 -1.59
N LEU A 256 8.69 -8.72 -1.52
CA LEU A 256 8.06 -8.08 -2.68
C LEU A 256 9.05 -7.15 -3.40
N LEU A 257 9.60 -6.17 -2.67
CA LEU A 257 10.53 -5.20 -3.24
C LEU A 257 11.75 -5.89 -3.85
N GLN A 258 12.24 -6.96 -3.23
CA GLN A 258 13.33 -7.76 -3.79
C GLN A 258 12.98 -8.44 -5.13
N GLN A 259 11.73 -8.88 -5.32
CA GLN A 259 11.29 -9.42 -6.61
C GLN A 259 11.07 -8.31 -7.64
N LEU A 260 10.46 -7.19 -7.23
CA LEU A 260 10.22 -6.05 -8.11
C LEU A 260 11.52 -5.41 -8.61
N ALA A 261 12.58 -5.40 -7.79
CA ALA A 261 13.91 -4.94 -8.19
C ALA A 261 14.45 -5.69 -9.41
N LYS A 262 14.05 -6.95 -9.59
CA LYS A 262 14.48 -7.81 -10.71
C LYS A 262 13.62 -7.65 -11.96
N SER A 263 12.52 -6.88 -11.89
CA SER A 263 11.65 -6.65 -13.03
C SER A 263 12.38 -5.86 -14.12
N ARG A 264 12.16 -6.26 -15.38
CA ARG A 264 12.76 -5.62 -16.56
C ARG A 264 11.83 -4.65 -17.29
N ALA A 265 10.57 -4.54 -16.84
CA ALA A 265 9.58 -3.67 -17.44
C ALA A 265 9.08 -2.57 -16.50
N LEU A 266 9.26 -2.73 -15.18
CA LEU A 266 8.66 -1.87 -14.17
C LEU A 266 9.26 -0.45 -14.17
N LYS A 267 8.48 0.52 -14.61
CA LYS A 267 8.84 1.95 -14.71
C LYS A 267 8.38 2.74 -13.50
N SER A 268 7.22 2.45 -12.91
CA SER A 268 6.71 3.20 -11.77
C SER A 268 6.25 2.32 -10.61
N LEU A 269 6.56 2.77 -9.39
CA LEU A 269 6.10 2.17 -8.15
C LEU A 269 5.42 3.20 -7.27
N HIS A 270 4.24 2.86 -6.77
CA HIS A 270 3.49 3.70 -5.83
C HIS A 270 3.14 2.90 -4.59
N PHE A 271 3.59 3.36 -3.43
CA PHE A 271 3.17 2.87 -2.11
C PHE A 271 2.41 3.95 -1.36
N SER A 272 1.24 3.61 -0.83
CA SER A 272 0.46 4.53 -0.02
C SER A 272 -0.19 3.78 1.15
N TRP A 273 -0.20 4.38 2.34
CA TRP A 273 -0.78 3.77 3.55
C TRP A 273 -0.21 2.37 3.89
N CYS A 274 1.03 2.08 3.45
CA CYS A 274 1.69 0.80 3.68
C CYS A 274 2.36 0.79 5.07
N CYS A 275 1.65 0.33 6.10
CA CYS A 275 2.16 0.33 7.48
C CYS A 275 3.39 -0.57 7.71
N TRP A 276 3.67 -1.51 6.81
CA TRP A 276 4.86 -2.36 6.83
C TRP A 276 6.09 -1.71 6.18
N LEU A 277 5.92 -0.60 5.45
CA LEU A 277 7.00 0.06 4.73
C LEU A 277 7.78 0.97 5.69
N THR A 278 9.09 0.71 5.80
CA THR A 278 9.99 1.47 6.67
C THR A 278 11.12 2.10 5.87
N THR A 279 11.78 3.09 6.48
CA THR A 279 13.00 3.69 5.94
C THR A 279 14.07 2.65 5.60
N GLU A 280 14.28 1.65 6.47
CA GLU A 280 15.30 0.61 6.27
C GLU A 280 15.00 -0.27 5.05
N ILE A 281 13.72 -0.60 4.84
CA ILE A 281 13.27 -1.39 3.69
C ILE A 281 13.51 -0.62 2.39
N LEU A 282 13.15 0.67 2.34
CA LEU A 282 13.36 1.51 1.15
C LEU A 282 14.85 1.72 0.82
N VAL A 283 15.69 1.92 1.84
CA VAL A 283 17.14 2.02 1.64
C VAL A 283 17.71 0.70 1.11
N THR A 284 17.28 -0.43 1.68
CA THR A 284 17.70 -1.76 1.19
C THR A 284 17.27 -1.97 -0.26
N PHE A 285 16.05 -1.55 -0.61
CA PHE A 285 15.54 -1.61 -1.96
C PHE A 285 16.36 -0.75 -2.94
N ALA A 286 16.79 0.45 -2.55
CA ALA A 286 17.69 1.29 -3.35
C ALA A 286 18.99 0.55 -3.72
N TYR A 287 19.59 -0.16 -2.76
CA TYR A 287 20.78 -0.99 -3.04
C TYR A 287 20.47 -2.17 -3.96
N GLN A 288 19.31 -2.81 -3.82
CA GLN A 288 18.89 -3.92 -4.69
C GLN A 288 18.69 -3.49 -6.14
N LEU A 289 18.21 -2.26 -6.39
CA LEU A 289 18.04 -1.71 -7.74
C LEU A 289 19.38 -1.49 -8.48
N LEU A 290 20.49 -1.42 -7.75
CA LEU A 290 21.84 -1.35 -8.33
C LEU A 290 22.38 -2.73 -8.73
N GLU A 291 21.81 -3.81 -8.20
CA GLU A 291 22.21 -5.17 -8.55
C GLU A 291 21.73 -5.53 -9.97
N PRO A 292 22.53 -6.27 -10.76
CA PRO A 292 22.09 -6.70 -12.07
C PRO A 292 20.93 -7.72 -11.96
N PRO A 293 19.89 -7.63 -12.82
CA PRO A 293 19.71 -6.68 -13.91
C PRO A 293 19.35 -5.27 -13.42
N VAL A 294 19.98 -4.25 -14.01
CA VAL A 294 19.69 -2.85 -13.69
C VAL A 294 18.21 -2.57 -13.97
N SER A 295 17.50 -2.13 -12.94
CA SER A 295 16.07 -1.87 -13.00
C SER A 295 15.77 -0.67 -13.93
N PRO A 296 14.72 -0.74 -14.76
CA PRO A 296 14.28 0.39 -15.58
C PRO A 296 13.39 1.39 -14.80
N LEU A 297 13.31 1.27 -13.48
CA LEU A 297 12.49 2.12 -12.63
C LEU A 297 12.84 3.60 -12.85
N GLN A 298 11.81 4.41 -13.07
CA GLN A 298 11.90 5.86 -13.30
C GLN A 298 11.20 6.64 -12.20
N GLU A 299 10.15 6.08 -11.58
CA GLU A 299 9.32 6.79 -10.62
C GLU A 299 9.06 5.94 -9.38
N LEU A 300 9.28 6.53 -8.21
CA LEU A 300 8.91 5.98 -6.92
C LEU A 300 8.10 7.01 -6.15
N HIS A 301 6.83 6.71 -5.89
CA HIS A 301 5.94 7.50 -5.07
C HIS A 301 5.66 6.76 -3.76
N VAL A 302 5.96 7.40 -2.64
CA VAL A 302 5.62 6.93 -1.30
C VAL A 302 4.75 8.00 -0.67
N SER A 303 3.66 7.63 -0.01
CA SER A 303 2.80 8.61 0.66
C SER A 303 2.15 7.97 1.88
N ASP A 304 1.90 8.76 2.92
CA ASP A 304 1.14 8.31 4.09
C ASP A 304 1.69 7.02 4.75
N CYS A 305 3.01 6.81 4.67
CA CYS A 305 3.73 5.68 5.27
C CYS A 305 4.42 6.12 6.56
N PHE A 306 4.02 5.55 7.70
CA PHE A 306 4.35 6.07 9.04
C PHE A 306 5.84 6.02 9.42
N ASP A 307 6.55 4.95 9.09
CA ASP A 307 7.94 4.74 9.50
C ASP A 307 8.97 5.10 8.39
N VAL A 308 8.57 5.98 7.46
CA VAL A 308 9.41 6.47 6.36
C VAL A 308 9.88 7.89 6.65
N LEU A 309 11.20 8.06 6.79
CA LEU A 309 11.86 9.37 6.91
C LEU A 309 12.12 9.94 5.51
N GLY A 310 11.17 10.70 4.98
CA GLY A 310 11.18 11.18 3.59
C GLY A 310 12.48 11.86 3.15
N ASP A 311 12.93 12.89 3.88
CA ASP A 311 14.16 13.63 3.53
C ASP A 311 15.39 12.71 3.40
N TYR A 312 15.50 11.72 4.29
CA TYR A 312 16.62 10.78 4.28
C TYR A 312 16.54 9.81 3.10
N VAL A 313 15.37 9.21 2.85
CA VAL A 313 15.17 8.31 1.72
C VAL A 313 15.41 9.04 0.40
N GLN A 314 14.87 10.25 0.25
CA GLN A 314 15.06 11.05 -0.97
C GLN A 314 16.54 11.38 -1.20
N SER A 315 17.29 11.72 -0.14
CA SER A 315 18.75 11.92 -0.24
C SER A 315 19.48 10.66 -0.71
N VAL A 316 19.15 9.49 -0.15
CA VAL A 316 19.79 8.22 -0.51
C VAL A 316 19.49 7.85 -1.97
N PHE A 317 18.25 7.96 -2.41
CA PHE A 317 17.88 7.67 -3.79
C PHE A 317 18.50 8.66 -4.78
N ASN A 318 18.56 9.95 -4.46
CA ASN A 318 19.21 10.94 -5.31
C ASN A 318 20.72 10.68 -5.46
N GLU A 319 21.38 10.12 -4.44
CA GLU A 319 22.79 9.77 -4.49
C GLU A 319 23.04 8.47 -5.27
N LEU A 320 22.24 7.43 -5.01
CA LEU A 320 22.45 6.09 -5.58
C LEU A 320 21.84 5.92 -6.97
N LEU A 321 20.67 6.50 -7.21
CA LEU A 321 19.81 6.26 -8.37
C LEU A 321 19.24 7.60 -8.89
N PRO A 322 20.08 8.52 -9.39
CA PRO A 322 19.66 9.86 -9.79
C PRO A 322 18.65 9.89 -10.95
N GLN A 323 18.51 8.78 -11.67
CA GLN A 323 17.51 8.60 -12.73
C GLN A 323 16.10 8.33 -12.21
N VAL A 324 15.94 7.97 -10.92
CA VAL A 324 14.64 7.67 -10.31
C VAL A 324 14.10 8.95 -9.67
N ASN A 325 12.94 9.42 -10.15
CA ASN A 325 12.19 10.49 -9.52
C ASN A 325 11.49 9.97 -8.27
N VAL A 326 11.93 10.43 -7.10
CA VAL A 326 11.37 10.03 -5.81
C VAL A 326 10.51 11.14 -5.21
N SER A 327 9.26 10.79 -4.96
CA SER A 327 8.27 11.62 -4.25
C SER A 327 7.85 10.90 -2.97
N ILE A 328 7.90 11.60 -1.84
CA ILE A 328 7.56 11.10 -0.50
C ILE A 328 6.62 12.10 0.18
#